data_AF-A0A9N9F5J9-F1
#
_entry.id   AF-A0A9N9F5J9-F1
#
_cell.length_a   1.000
_cell.length_b   1.000
_cell.length_c   1.000
_cell.angle_alpha   90.00
_cell.angle_beta   90.00
_cell.angle_gamma   90.00
#
_symmetry.space_group_name_H-M   'P 1'
#
loop_
_entity.id
_entity.type
_entity.pdbx_description
1 polymer ?
#
loop_
_entity_poly.entity_id
_entity_poly.type
_entity_poly.pdbx_seq_one_letter_code
_entity_poly.pdbx_strand_id
1 'polypeptide(L)'
;MLLQIPSGTAKILMLEVVEKVCRGVVLREVPGISKCYPAQKMTDGEYFITDGVNIPGIVRDEKSIVEINNIYTNDIAAVLRFYGVEAARAVIIKEISSVFQMYGIAVDARHLTLVADYMTHEGGFNSHSRTGMESNTSPLLQMSFERTCYFLTQAVIHGYRDLYGHPLLD
;
A
#
# COMPACT_ATOMS: atom_id res chain seq x y z
N MET A 1 23.97 30.24 -20.05
CA MET A 1 22.74 31.02 -19.72
C MET A 1 23.16 32.10 -18.74
N LEU A 2 23.04 33.38 -19.08
CA LEU A 2 23.43 34.49 -18.20
C LEU A 2 22.16 35.03 -17.53
N LEU A 3 22.16 35.14 -16.20
CA LEU A 3 21.06 35.75 -15.45
C LEU A 3 21.25 37.27 -15.43
N GLN A 4 20.37 38.02 -16.12
CA GLN A 4 20.37 39.48 -16.12
C GLN A 4 19.23 39.99 -15.25
N ILE A 5 19.53 40.87 -14.28
CA ILE A 5 18.54 41.47 -13.38
C ILE A 5 18.36 42.95 -13.78
N PRO A 6 17.12 43.45 -13.93
CA PRO A 6 16.84 44.86 -14.27
C PRO A 6 17.33 45.84 -13.20
N SER A 7 17.77 47.02 -13.61
CA SER A 7 18.35 48.04 -12.70
C SER A 7 17.38 48.59 -11.64
N GLY A 8 16.07 48.39 -11.79
CA GLY A 8 15.04 48.88 -10.87
C GLY A 8 14.64 47.92 -9.74
N THR A 9 15.23 46.72 -9.66
CA THR A 9 14.85 45.75 -8.62
C THR A 9 15.46 46.09 -7.25
N ALA A 10 14.66 45.96 -6.20
CA ALA A 10 15.14 46.06 -4.81
C ALA A 10 16.22 45.01 -4.50
N LYS A 11 17.03 45.23 -3.45
CA LYS A 11 18.08 44.27 -3.04
C LYS A 11 17.49 42.88 -2.81
N ILE A 12 18.01 41.89 -3.54
CA ILE A 12 17.63 40.47 -3.42
C ILE A 12 18.79 39.72 -2.78
N LEU A 13 18.49 38.87 -1.80
CA LEU A 13 19.42 37.89 -1.24
C LEU A 13 19.58 36.72 -2.21
N MET A 14 20.40 36.91 -3.25
CA MET A 14 20.62 35.91 -4.30
C MET A 14 21.11 34.57 -3.75
N LEU A 15 21.89 34.58 -2.66
CA LEU A 15 22.36 33.36 -2.01
C LEU A 15 21.18 32.48 -1.54
N GLU A 16 20.17 33.07 -0.90
CA GLU A 16 19.02 32.33 -0.37
C GLU A 16 18.14 31.77 -1.51
N VAL A 17 18.04 32.51 -2.63
CA VAL A 17 17.33 32.05 -3.83
C VAL A 17 18.06 30.88 -4.46
N VAL A 18 19.38 31.00 -4.64
CA VAL A 18 20.21 29.93 -5.21
C VAL A 18 20.17 28.69 -4.32
N GLU A 19 20.28 28.83 -2.99
CA GLU A 19 20.17 27.71 -2.05
C GLU A 19 18.79 27.00 -2.15
N LYS A 20 17.70 27.76 -2.27
CA LYS A 20 16.35 27.20 -2.47
C LYS A 20 16.24 26.44 -3.79
N VAL A 21 16.77 27.02 -4.87
CA VAL A 21 16.75 26.38 -6.20
C VAL A 21 17.62 25.12 -6.21
N CYS A 22 18.84 25.18 -5.66
CA CYS A 22 19.74 24.03 -5.58
C CYS A 22 19.13 22.85 -4.83
N ARG A 23 18.31 23.09 -3.78
CA ARG A 23 17.61 22.02 -3.07
C ARG A 23 16.47 21.38 -3.87
N GLY A 24 15.91 22.09 -4.86
CA GLY A 24 14.82 21.59 -5.70
C GLY A 24 15.27 21.02 -7.05
N VAL A 25 16.51 21.27 -7.46
CA VAL A 25 17.06 20.73 -8.72
C VAL A 25 17.40 19.25 -8.54
N VAL A 26 16.63 18.40 -9.22
CA VAL A 26 16.90 16.96 -9.32
C VAL A 26 17.78 16.69 -10.53
N LEU A 27 18.96 16.10 -10.31
CA LEU A 27 19.87 15.71 -11.40
C LEU A 27 19.40 14.44 -12.12
N ARG A 28 19.03 13.41 -11.34
CA ARG A 28 18.50 12.15 -11.82
C ARG A 28 17.70 11.48 -10.70
N GLU A 29 16.47 11.08 -10.98
CA GLU A 29 15.65 10.29 -10.08
C GLU A 29 14.83 9.28 -10.87
N VAL A 30 14.46 8.19 -10.19
CA VAL A 30 13.37 7.33 -10.64
C VAL A 30 12.11 7.79 -9.90
N PRO A 31 11.03 8.19 -10.59
CA PRO A 31 9.84 8.70 -9.92
C PRO A 31 9.32 7.74 -8.86
N GLY A 32 8.95 8.25 -7.69
CA GLY A 32 8.40 7.42 -6.61
C GLY A 32 9.42 6.60 -5.81
N ILE A 33 10.73 6.74 -6.08
CA ILE A 33 11.80 6.19 -5.24
C ILE A 33 12.65 7.34 -4.70
N SER A 34 12.66 7.50 -3.38
CA SER A 34 13.38 8.60 -2.70
C SER A 34 14.84 8.23 -2.43
N LYS A 35 15.07 7.01 -1.93
CA LYS A 35 16.40 6.53 -1.55
C LYS A 35 16.53 5.05 -1.88
N CYS A 36 17.76 4.61 -2.11
CA CYS A 36 18.11 3.23 -2.33
C CYS A 36 19.42 2.95 -1.59
N TYR A 37 19.49 1.86 -0.83
CA TYR A 37 20.71 1.46 -0.13
C TYR A 37 20.89 -0.06 -0.18
N PRO A 38 22.14 -0.53 -0.27
CA PRO A 38 22.44 -1.95 -0.22
C PRO A 38 22.21 -2.49 1.19
N ALA A 39 21.62 -3.69 1.27
CA ALA A 39 21.44 -4.44 2.49
C ALA A 39 21.96 -5.87 2.29
N GLN A 40 22.60 -6.40 3.32
CA GLN A 40 23.01 -7.81 3.36
C GLN A 40 22.14 -8.56 4.36
N LYS A 41 21.61 -9.70 3.93
CA LYS A 41 21.07 -10.72 4.84
C LYS A 41 22.07 -11.86 4.88
N MET A 42 22.24 -12.46 6.07
CA MET A 42 23.12 -13.62 6.26
C MET A 42 22.72 -14.84 5.41
N THR A 43 21.50 -14.89 4.86
CA THR A 43 20.93 -16.09 4.25
C THR A 43 20.42 -15.89 2.81
N ASP A 44 20.16 -14.65 2.39
CA ASP A 44 19.40 -14.32 1.16
C ASP A 44 20.23 -13.56 0.11
N GLY A 45 21.56 -13.47 0.30
CA GLY A 45 22.44 -12.71 -0.58
C GLY A 45 22.35 -11.19 -0.40
N GLU A 46 22.89 -10.46 -1.37
CA GLU A 46 22.87 -9.00 -1.42
C GLU A 46 21.58 -8.51 -2.09
N TYR A 47 20.87 -7.59 -1.44
CA TYR A 47 19.67 -6.98 -2.00
C TYR A 47 19.65 -5.48 -1.74
N PHE A 48 18.88 -4.75 -2.54
CA PHE A 48 18.70 -3.32 -2.37
C PHE A 48 17.37 -3.03 -1.69
N ILE A 49 17.39 -2.15 -0.69
CA ILE A 49 16.17 -1.63 -0.07
C ILE A 49 15.93 -0.24 -0.65
N THR A 50 14.69 0.01 -1.07
CA THR A 50 14.27 1.28 -1.64
C THR A 50 13.18 1.92 -0.79
N ASP A 51 13.34 3.22 -0.54
CA ASP A 51 12.31 4.05 0.09
C ASP A 51 11.37 4.55 -1.01
N GLY A 52 10.28 3.81 -1.22
CA GLY A 52 9.28 4.09 -2.25
C GLY A 52 9.09 2.91 -3.19
N VAL A 53 8.03 2.98 -4.01
CA VAL A 53 7.60 1.85 -4.84
C VAL A 53 7.40 2.32 -6.27
N ASN A 54 8.23 1.81 -7.18
CA ASN A 54 8.03 1.98 -8.62
C ASN A 54 8.52 0.75 -9.39
N ILE A 55 7.69 -0.30 -9.41
CA ILE A 55 7.99 -1.56 -10.10
C ILE A 55 8.23 -1.32 -11.60
N PRO A 56 7.38 -0.57 -12.35
CA PRO A 56 7.62 -0.33 -13.78
C PRO A 56 8.93 0.44 -14.05
N GLY A 57 9.30 1.38 -13.17
CA GLY A 57 10.54 2.13 -13.30
C GLY A 57 11.77 1.25 -13.15
N ILE A 58 11.72 0.27 -12.25
CA ILE A 58 12.80 -0.70 -12.03
C ILE A 58 12.89 -1.70 -13.20
N VAL A 59 11.74 -2.21 -13.67
CA VAL A 59 11.68 -3.22 -14.74
C VAL A 59 12.09 -2.65 -16.12
N ARG A 60 11.83 -1.36 -16.37
CA ARG A 60 12.17 -0.71 -17.65
C ARG A 60 13.63 -0.30 -17.78
N ASP A 61 14.41 -0.33 -16.70
CA ASP A 61 15.83 0.05 -16.79
C ASP A 61 16.61 -1.07 -17.48
N GLU A 62 16.99 -0.85 -18.75
CA GLU A 62 17.73 -1.80 -19.59
C GLU A 62 19.11 -2.17 -19.02
N LYS A 63 19.62 -1.38 -18.06
CA LYS A 63 20.89 -1.61 -17.35
C LYS A 63 20.70 -2.22 -15.96
N SER A 64 19.50 -2.70 -15.65
CA SER A 64 19.20 -3.20 -14.31
C SER A 64 20.07 -4.40 -13.94
N ILE A 65 20.83 -4.23 -12.87
CA ILE A 65 21.55 -5.29 -12.16
C ILE A 65 20.62 -6.13 -11.27
N VAL A 66 19.32 -5.80 -11.24
CA VAL A 66 18.33 -6.37 -10.34
C VAL A 66 17.54 -7.48 -11.05
N GLU A 67 17.44 -8.63 -10.40
CA GLU A 67 16.62 -9.75 -10.89
C GLU A 67 15.12 -9.43 -10.72
N ILE A 68 14.40 -9.32 -11.84
CA ILE A 68 13.00 -8.88 -11.89
C ILE A 68 12.06 -9.85 -11.15
N ASN A 69 12.38 -11.16 -11.16
CA ASN A 69 11.54 -12.19 -10.56
C ASN A 69 11.60 -12.21 -9.03
N ASN A 70 12.58 -11.53 -8.42
CA ASN A 70 12.76 -11.50 -6.97
C ASN A 70 12.48 -10.11 -6.37
N ILE A 71 11.72 -9.27 -7.07
CA ILE A 71 11.30 -7.97 -6.56
C ILE A 71 10.22 -8.17 -5.50
N TYR A 72 10.44 -7.56 -4.34
CA TYR A 72 9.51 -7.58 -3.21
C TYR A 72 9.12 -6.15 -2.81
N THR A 73 7.87 -5.94 -2.41
CA THR A 73 7.41 -4.69 -1.81
C THR A 73 6.42 -4.97 -0.68
N ASN A 74 6.42 -4.10 0.32
CA ASN A 74 5.45 -4.10 1.41
C ASN A 74 4.15 -3.35 1.06
N ASP A 75 4.07 -2.68 -0.10
CA ASP A 75 2.83 -2.07 -0.59
C ASP A 75 1.94 -3.12 -1.28
N ILE A 76 0.99 -3.67 -0.51
CA ILE A 76 0.02 -4.67 -0.97
C ILE A 76 -0.80 -4.17 -2.17
N ALA A 77 -1.16 -2.88 -2.21
CA ALA A 77 -1.94 -2.32 -3.30
C ALA A 77 -1.12 -2.21 -4.59
N ALA A 78 0.19 -1.91 -4.50
CA ALA A 78 1.08 -2.00 -5.64
C ALA A 78 1.21 -3.45 -6.14
N VAL A 79 1.36 -4.42 -5.24
CA VAL A 79 1.44 -5.85 -5.61
C VAL A 79 0.17 -6.28 -6.33
N LEU A 80 -1.01 -5.94 -5.80
CA LEU A 80 -2.29 -6.26 -6.42
C LEU A 80 -2.38 -5.70 -7.85
N ARG A 81 -1.93 -4.46 -8.06
CA ARG A 81 -1.97 -3.80 -9.38
C ARG A 81 -1.03 -4.43 -10.42
N PHE A 82 0.15 -4.90 -10.01
CA PHE A 82 1.18 -5.35 -10.96
C PHE A 82 1.31 -6.87 -11.05
N TYR A 83 1.12 -7.59 -9.95
CA TYR A 83 1.28 -9.05 -9.86
C TYR A 83 -0.03 -9.80 -9.63
N GLY A 84 -1.12 -9.11 -9.30
CA GLY A 84 -2.45 -9.69 -9.12
C GLY A 84 -2.76 -10.13 -7.68
N VAL A 85 -3.95 -10.70 -7.51
CA VAL A 85 -4.56 -10.94 -6.18
C VAL A 85 -3.85 -12.01 -5.36
N GLU A 86 -3.37 -13.10 -5.97
CA GLU A 86 -2.66 -14.15 -5.23
C GLU A 86 -1.30 -13.70 -4.71
N ALA A 87 -0.61 -12.85 -5.46
CA ALA A 87 0.63 -12.24 -5.01
C ALA A 87 0.35 -11.29 -3.82
N ALA A 88 -0.72 -10.49 -3.90
CA ALA A 88 -1.14 -9.63 -2.80
C ALA A 88 -1.49 -10.43 -1.54
N ARG A 89 -2.23 -11.55 -1.68
CA ARG A 89 -2.58 -12.48 -0.60
C ARG A 89 -1.34 -13.04 0.10
N ALA A 90 -0.34 -13.49 -0.67
CA ALA A 90 0.91 -14.00 -0.13
C ALA A 90 1.70 -12.92 0.63
N VAL A 91 1.71 -11.68 0.11
CA VAL A 91 2.38 -10.54 0.76
C VAL A 91 1.67 -10.16 2.07
N ILE A 92 0.34 -10.16 2.12
CA ILE A 92 -0.44 -9.91 3.35
C ILE A 92 -0.01 -10.90 4.46
N ILE A 93 0.03 -12.20 4.14
CA ILE A 93 0.43 -13.23 5.11
C ILE A 93 1.86 -12.97 5.61
N LYS A 94 2.78 -12.65 4.70
CA LYS A 94 4.19 -12.39 5.02
C LYS A 94 4.38 -11.15 5.89
N GLU A 95 3.71 -10.05 5.57
CA GLU A 95 3.79 -8.79 6.33
C GLU A 95 3.21 -8.94 7.73
N ILE A 96 2.02 -9.54 7.87
CA ILE A 96 1.41 -9.77 9.19
C ILE A 96 2.29 -10.70 10.03
N SER A 97 2.81 -11.79 9.42
CA SER A 97 3.73 -12.70 10.09
C SER A 97 5.01 -11.99 10.55
N SER A 98 5.59 -11.13 9.70
CA SER A 98 6.79 -10.36 10.03
C SER A 98 6.56 -9.43 11.23
N VAL A 99 5.39 -8.79 11.34
CA VAL A 99 5.06 -7.94 12.49
C VAL A 99 5.02 -8.77 13.78
N PHE A 100 4.31 -9.90 13.80
CA PHE A 100 4.23 -10.74 15.00
C PHE A 100 5.58 -11.33 15.39
N GLN A 101 6.40 -11.73 14.41
CA GLN A 101 7.75 -12.25 14.65
C GLN A 101 8.66 -11.22 15.34
N MET A 102 8.57 -9.94 14.97
CA MET A 102 9.34 -8.87 15.63
C MET A 102 9.02 -8.72 17.12
N TYR A 103 7.79 -9.08 17.53
CA TYR A 103 7.36 -9.07 18.94
C TYR A 103 7.50 -10.44 19.63
N GLY A 104 8.04 -11.45 18.95
CA GLY A 104 8.18 -12.80 19.50
C GLY A 104 6.86 -13.55 19.68
N ILE A 105 5.79 -13.13 18.99
CA ILE A 105 4.47 -13.74 19.08
C ILE A 105 4.38 -14.82 17.99
N ALA A 106 4.23 -16.08 18.40
CA ALA A 106 4.00 -17.18 17.48
C ALA A 106 2.52 -17.27 17.12
N VAL A 107 2.19 -17.00 15.85
CA VAL A 107 0.83 -17.17 15.29
C VAL A 107 0.87 -18.27 14.25
N ASP A 108 -0.10 -19.19 14.31
CA ASP A 108 -0.24 -20.25 13.31
C ASP A 108 -0.60 -19.65 11.94
N ALA A 109 0.11 -20.10 10.90
CA ALA A 109 -0.10 -19.66 9.53
C ALA A 109 -1.54 -19.85 9.03
N ARG A 110 -2.29 -20.81 9.60
CA ARG A 110 -3.71 -21.05 9.27
C ARG A 110 -4.59 -19.85 9.60
N HIS A 111 -4.32 -19.15 10.71
CA HIS A 111 -5.06 -17.94 11.08
C HIS A 111 -4.77 -16.81 10.09
N LEU A 112 -3.50 -16.61 9.75
CA LEU A 112 -3.08 -15.57 8.82
C LEU A 112 -3.61 -15.82 7.41
N THR A 113 -3.64 -17.08 6.99
CA THR A 113 -4.18 -17.49 5.70
C THR A 113 -5.67 -17.17 5.60
N LEU A 114 -6.46 -17.53 6.62
CA LEU A 114 -7.89 -17.23 6.64
C LEU A 114 -8.17 -15.72 6.54
N VAL A 115 -7.40 -14.91 7.28
CA VAL A 115 -7.53 -13.45 7.24
C VAL A 115 -7.18 -12.91 5.86
N ALA A 116 -6.07 -13.37 5.26
CA ALA A 116 -5.67 -12.92 3.94
C ALA A 116 -6.68 -13.32 2.86
N ASP A 117 -7.18 -14.55 2.90
CA ASP A 117 -8.20 -15.05 1.97
C ASP A 117 -9.48 -14.22 2.05
N TYR A 118 -9.92 -13.88 3.27
CA TYR A 118 -11.08 -13.01 3.46
C TYR A 118 -10.87 -11.58 2.93
N MET A 119 -9.67 -11.01 3.13
CA MET A 119 -9.32 -9.70 2.59
C MET A 119 -9.28 -9.66 1.05
N THR A 120 -9.04 -10.80 0.40
CA THR A 120 -8.87 -10.89 -1.06
C THR A 120 -9.99 -11.64 -1.80
N HIS A 121 -11.06 -12.04 -1.10
CA HIS A 121 -12.08 -12.94 -1.66
C HIS A 121 -12.83 -12.37 -2.88
N GLU A 122 -12.97 -11.05 -2.98
CA GLU A 122 -13.62 -10.37 -4.12
C GLU A 122 -12.67 -10.11 -5.31
N GLY A 123 -11.44 -10.62 -5.24
CA GLY A 123 -10.39 -10.34 -6.25
C GLY A 123 -9.67 -9.00 -6.05
N GLY A 124 -10.01 -8.26 -4.99
CA GLY A 124 -9.40 -6.98 -4.61
C GLY A 124 -8.59 -7.04 -3.32
N PHE A 125 -8.35 -5.87 -2.72
CA PHE A 125 -7.78 -5.73 -1.38
C PHE A 125 -8.78 -4.98 -0.50
N ASN A 126 -9.56 -5.73 0.27
CA ASN A 126 -10.57 -5.19 1.17
C ASN A 126 -10.01 -5.06 2.59
N SER A 127 -10.24 -3.90 3.18
CA SER A 127 -9.87 -3.62 4.58
C SER A 127 -10.99 -4.04 5.53
N HIS A 128 -10.64 -4.41 6.75
CA HIS A 128 -11.60 -4.63 7.84
C HIS A 128 -12.06 -3.27 8.43
N SER A 129 -12.70 -2.47 7.59
CA SER A 129 -13.25 -1.16 7.95
C SER A 129 -14.68 -1.03 7.42
N ARG A 130 -15.36 0.10 7.70
CA ARG A 130 -16.72 0.38 7.20
C ARG A 130 -16.87 0.07 5.71
N THR A 131 -15.89 0.47 4.91
CA THR A 131 -15.94 0.34 3.45
C THR A 131 -15.85 -1.12 3.03
N GLY A 132 -15.13 -1.95 3.78
CA GLY A 132 -15.11 -3.40 3.55
C GLY A 132 -16.36 -4.10 4.08
N MET A 133 -17.00 -3.57 5.13
CA MET A 133 -18.26 -4.12 5.65
C MET A 133 -19.47 -3.78 4.76
N GLU A 134 -19.39 -2.72 3.97
CA GLU A 134 -20.43 -2.33 3.01
C GLU A 134 -20.68 -3.40 1.93
N SER A 135 -19.70 -4.25 1.60
CA SER A 135 -19.89 -5.34 0.63
C SER A 135 -20.53 -6.60 1.23
N ASN A 136 -20.73 -6.64 2.55
CA ASN A 136 -21.33 -7.79 3.21
C ASN A 136 -22.82 -7.94 2.86
N THR A 137 -23.31 -9.17 2.76
CA THR A 137 -24.66 -9.48 2.30
C THR A 137 -25.72 -9.33 3.39
N SER A 138 -25.35 -9.45 4.68
CA SER A 138 -26.30 -9.34 5.79
C SER A 138 -26.47 -7.88 6.23
N PRO A 139 -27.66 -7.26 6.03
CA PRO A 139 -27.91 -5.90 6.47
C PRO A 139 -27.95 -5.77 8.00
N LEU A 140 -28.34 -6.82 8.74
CA LEU A 140 -28.32 -6.80 10.20
C LEU A 140 -26.90 -6.83 10.75
N LEU A 141 -26.00 -7.59 10.14
CA LEU A 141 -24.57 -7.53 10.47
C LEU A 141 -24.02 -6.12 10.25
N GLN A 142 -24.30 -5.49 9.09
CA GLN A 142 -23.88 -4.11 8.82
C GLN A 142 -24.41 -3.13 9.88
N MET A 143 -25.68 -3.25 10.25
CA MET A 143 -26.32 -2.41 11.28
C MET A 143 -25.72 -2.59 12.68
N SER A 144 -25.29 -3.82 13.02
CA SER A 144 -24.69 -4.16 14.31
C SER A 144 -23.25 -3.63 14.46
N PHE A 145 -22.53 -3.45 13.34
CA PHE A 145 -21.16 -2.96 13.34
C PHE A 145 -21.11 -1.44 13.55
N GLU A 146 -21.65 -0.65 12.60
CA GLU A 146 -21.71 0.81 12.71
C GLU A 146 -22.77 1.43 11.76
N ARG A 147 -23.09 2.72 11.95
CA ARG A 147 -24.05 3.49 11.11
C ARG A 147 -25.43 2.81 10.93
N THR A 148 -26.00 2.30 12.01
CA THR A 148 -27.28 1.56 12.03
C THR A 148 -28.40 2.23 11.22
N CYS A 149 -28.69 3.52 11.46
CA CYS A 149 -29.77 4.21 10.75
C CYS A 149 -29.52 4.33 9.23
N TYR A 150 -28.26 4.45 8.81
CA TYR A 150 -27.92 4.52 7.39
C TYR A 150 -28.18 3.18 6.71
N PHE A 151 -27.64 2.08 7.25
CA PHE A 151 -27.84 0.75 6.67
C PHE A 151 -29.30 0.30 6.75
N LEU A 152 -30.02 0.65 7.81
CA LEU A 152 -31.46 0.43 7.90
C LEU A 152 -32.22 1.14 6.78
N THR A 153 -31.91 2.42 6.55
CA THR A 153 -32.54 3.19 5.48
C THR A 153 -32.21 2.61 4.11
N GLN A 154 -30.95 2.22 3.87
CA GLN A 154 -30.53 1.57 2.63
C GLN A 154 -31.26 0.24 2.42
N ALA A 155 -31.36 -0.59 3.45
CA ALA A 155 -32.05 -1.87 3.39
C ALA A 155 -33.55 -1.71 3.09
N VAL A 156 -34.23 -0.73 3.71
CA VAL A 156 -35.65 -0.44 3.46
C VAL A 156 -35.86 0.08 2.03
N ILE A 157 -35.02 1.01 1.56
CA ILE A 157 -35.13 1.58 0.21
C ILE A 157 -34.89 0.52 -0.87
N HIS A 158 -33.89 -0.33 -0.70
CA HIS A 158 -33.52 -1.37 -1.67
C HIS A 158 -34.29 -2.68 -1.50
N GLY A 159 -35.10 -2.81 -0.44
CA GLY A 159 -35.86 -4.03 -0.15
C GLY A 159 -34.98 -5.23 0.22
N TYR A 160 -33.80 -4.99 0.82
CA TYR A 160 -32.90 -6.07 1.23
C TYR A 160 -33.54 -6.97 2.28
N ARG A 161 -33.38 -8.27 2.09
CA ARG A 161 -33.85 -9.29 3.03
C ARG A 161 -32.64 -9.95 3.65
N ASP A 162 -32.62 -10.02 4.97
CA ASP A 162 -31.60 -10.79 5.66
C ASP A 162 -31.95 -12.28 5.59
N LEU A 163 -31.00 -13.11 5.18
CA LEU A 163 -31.15 -14.56 5.15
C LEU A 163 -30.65 -15.09 6.50
N TYR A 164 -31.50 -15.81 7.23
CA TYR A 164 -31.27 -16.36 8.58
C TYR A 164 -30.13 -17.40 8.67
N GLY A 165 -28.92 -17.02 8.30
CA GLY A 165 -27.73 -17.86 8.36
C GLY A 165 -26.54 -17.20 9.03
N HIS A 166 -26.66 -15.94 9.47
CA HIS A 166 -25.57 -15.24 10.14
C HIS A 166 -25.67 -15.44 11.67
N PRO A 167 -24.61 -15.95 12.34
CA PRO A 167 -24.63 -16.38 13.76
C PRO A 167 -24.78 -15.23 14.78
N LEU A 168 -25.07 -14.00 14.35
CA LEU A 168 -25.34 -12.88 15.25
C LEU A 168 -26.83 -12.75 15.61
N LEU A 169 -27.68 -13.60 15.03
CA LEU A 169 -29.13 -13.60 15.26
C LEU A 169 -29.63 -14.85 16.00
N ASP A 170 -28.72 -15.75 16.39
CA ASP A 170 -28.97 -16.93 17.21
C ASP A 170 -28.49 -16.71 18.66
#